data_AF-A0A6J8ALY7-F1
#
_entry.id   AF-A0A6J8ALY7-F1
#
_cell.length_a   1.000
_cell.length_b   1.000
_cell.length_c   1.000
_cell.angle_alpha   90.00
_cell.angle_beta   90.00
_cell.angle_gamma   90.00
#
_symmetry.space_group_name_H-M   'P 1'
#
loop_
_entity.id
_entity.type
_entity.pdbx_description
1 polymer ?
#
loop_
_entity_poly.entity_id
_entity_poly.type
_entity_poly.pdbx_seq_one_letter_code
_entity_poly.pdbx_strand_id
1 'polypeptide(L)'
;MRQAKYYTLKTLAVISVGLLMVKILIPGMRSALDNKVIGNQIEPNLKNNSPKEIQESERSNENINKQFKFFIYDLPSTLNKDIITCVIRKLGHCYDLLSYGYGTEMFRTGKNQDVSVRNTNQFSLEVIMHNKLLHNRLRTMNMFEADMFYIPAYLGLMFFCNRNENEIRDRIQILKRFLAKSDFFLRGLPHFSSTAKIEREMNFYLKEGFTKNITFLGIEKQRSLNEKTQLIVVPYPSYLHHDTRGQSFFTTELSERDIFILLPVGQRRSNPHRAKLMDQFGITTKMSYSEFKSYKWSKSSDMVLFYTNECDAKAIKNTIPWMLKSVFCLQPPGDSPTRKSFYDAILSGCIPVILTEDHYNPYPFQRFFKYNNFSVLIPLKNVTSENQNIYTILRRIKKSEIERLHHNIRQVARFYQYSFIERGKFNESDALHPIFAELSYIYNLNYSTEFISIKR
;
A
#
# COMPACT_ATOMS: atom_id res chain seq x y z
N MET A 1 -19.32 -44.19 -31.60
CA MET A 1 -18.91 -45.12 -32.68
C MET A 1 -17.93 -44.35 -33.58
N ARG A 2 -16.71 -44.85 -33.81
CA ARG A 2 -16.17 -45.33 -35.12
C ARG A 2 -16.36 -44.31 -36.27
N GLN A 3 -15.35 -43.86 -37.04
CA GLN A 3 -13.95 -44.30 -37.28
C GLN A 3 -12.98 -43.06 -37.17
N ALA A 4 -11.65 -43.05 -37.01
CA ALA A 4 -10.51 -43.95 -37.34
C ALA A 4 -10.13 -43.93 -38.86
N LYS A 5 -8.89 -43.79 -39.39
CA LYS A 5 -7.47 -43.53 -38.97
C LYS A 5 -6.82 -42.75 -40.18
N TYR A 6 -5.60 -42.19 -40.24
CA TYR A 6 -4.21 -42.57 -39.89
C TYR A 6 -3.33 -41.29 -39.91
N TYR A 7 -2.17 -41.19 -39.24
CA TYR A 7 -0.87 -41.75 -39.68
C TYR A 7 0.09 -42.07 -38.50
N THR A 8 1.07 -42.94 -38.78
CA THR A 8 2.11 -43.46 -37.85
C THR A 8 3.39 -42.60 -37.88
N LEU A 9 4.09 -42.30 -36.78
CA LEU A 9 4.74 -43.12 -35.73
C LEU A 9 6.19 -43.55 -36.10
N LYS A 10 7.17 -43.03 -35.34
CA LYS A 10 8.55 -43.56 -35.17
C LYS A 10 8.96 -43.38 -33.69
N THR A 11 9.84 -44.24 -33.18
CA THR A 11 10.00 -44.46 -31.73
C THR A 11 11.43 -44.84 -31.33
N LEU A 12 11.88 -44.37 -30.14
CA LEU A 12 13.05 -44.84 -29.35
C LEU A 12 14.43 -44.65 -30.07
N ALA A 13 15.62 -44.73 -29.45
CA ALA A 13 16.10 -45.28 -28.16
C ALA A 13 17.48 -44.60 -27.81
N VAL A 14 18.24 -44.78 -26.70
CA VAL A 14 18.10 -45.37 -25.34
C VAL A 14 19.40 -45.06 -24.51
N ILE A 15 19.37 -45.17 -23.16
CA ILE A 15 20.54 -45.14 -22.19
C ILE A 15 21.29 -43.80 -22.01
N SER A 16 21.77 -43.29 -20.85
CA SER A 16 21.87 -43.69 -19.41
C SER A 16 23.21 -44.24 -18.85
N VAL A 17 24.18 -43.35 -18.58
CA VAL A 17 25.39 -43.52 -17.73
C VAL A 17 25.66 -42.17 -17.04
N GLY A 18 26.22 -42.00 -15.83
CA GLY A 18 26.68 -42.92 -14.76
C GLY A 18 27.57 -42.13 -13.77
N LEU A 19 27.65 -42.53 -12.50
CA LEU A 19 28.38 -41.81 -11.45
C LEU A 19 29.92 -41.84 -11.63
N LEU A 20 30.60 -40.78 -11.18
CA LEU A 20 31.90 -40.92 -10.51
C LEU A 20 32.14 -39.80 -9.47
N MET A 21 32.78 -40.12 -8.35
CA MET A 21 33.30 -39.17 -7.35
C MET A 21 34.81 -38.98 -7.51
N VAL A 22 35.30 -37.76 -7.27
CA VAL A 22 36.71 -37.51 -6.88
C VAL A 22 36.74 -36.48 -5.75
N LYS A 23 37.69 -36.65 -4.81
CA LYS A 23 37.87 -35.81 -3.62
C LYS A 23 38.84 -34.64 -3.87
N ILE A 24 38.63 -33.57 -3.10
CA ILE A 24 39.63 -32.76 -2.37
C ILE A 24 41.08 -32.80 -2.90
N LEU A 25 41.62 -31.63 -3.27
CA LEU A 25 43.05 -31.34 -3.19
C LEU A 25 43.28 -30.06 -2.36
N ILE A 26 44.39 -30.02 -1.63
CA ILE A 26 44.78 -28.97 -0.69
C ILE A 26 46.05 -28.30 -1.20
N PRO A 27 46.14 -26.96 -1.12
CA PRO A 27 47.34 -26.33 -0.56
C PRO A 27 47.00 -25.36 0.59
N GLY A 28 47.83 -25.17 1.61
CA GLY A 28 49.12 -25.82 1.87
C GLY A 28 50.31 -24.87 2.09
N MET A 29 50.15 -23.81 2.89
CA MET A 29 51.28 -23.02 3.42
C MET A 29 51.12 -22.75 4.92
N ARG A 30 52.24 -22.57 5.62
CA ARG A 30 52.33 -22.39 7.09
C ARG A 30 53.02 -21.08 7.47
N SER A 31 52.69 -20.63 8.69
CA SER A 31 53.56 -19.94 9.67
C SER A 31 54.36 -18.69 9.27
N ALA A 32 53.87 -17.53 9.73
CA ALA A 32 54.50 -16.67 10.74
C ALA A 32 53.32 -15.89 11.39
N LEU A 33 53.07 -15.81 12.71
CA LEU A 33 53.96 -15.60 13.86
C LEU A 33 54.85 -14.37 13.71
N ASP A 34 54.30 -13.21 14.08
CA ASP A 34 55.10 -12.14 14.64
C ASP A 34 54.30 -11.42 15.75
N ASN A 35 54.95 -11.15 16.88
CA ASN A 35 54.32 -10.56 18.06
C ASN A 35 54.54 -9.04 18.08
N LYS A 36 53.49 -8.26 18.36
CA LYS A 36 53.70 -6.88 18.84
C LYS A 36 52.84 -6.56 20.06
N VAL A 37 53.44 -6.83 21.22
CA VAL A 37 52.94 -6.41 22.52
C VAL A 37 52.90 -4.89 22.57
N ILE A 38 51.73 -4.33 22.85
CA ILE A 38 51.58 -3.01 23.48
C ILE A 38 50.81 -3.28 24.77
N GLY A 39 51.53 -3.35 25.89
CA GLY A 39 50.92 -3.52 27.20
C GLY A 39 50.37 -2.19 27.71
N ASN A 40 49.15 -2.21 28.22
CA ASN A 40 48.69 -1.26 29.23
C ASN A 40 48.02 -2.07 30.34
N GLN A 41 48.41 -1.80 31.58
CA GLN A 41 47.89 -2.50 32.75
C GLN A 41 46.50 -1.96 33.10
N ILE A 42 45.52 -2.86 33.23
CA ILE A 42 44.27 -2.62 33.97
C ILE A 42 44.03 -3.87 34.82
N GLU A 43 43.80 -3.66 36.11
CA GLU A 43 43.64 -4.76 37.08
C GLU A 43 42.30 -5.50 36.87
N PRO A 44 42.26 -6.84 37.10
CA PRO A 44 41.04 -7.62 36.98
C PRO A 44 40.11 -7.35 38.18
N ASN A 45 39.30 -6.29 38.06
CA ASN A 45 38.33 -5.89 39.06
C ASN A 45 37.13 -6.87 39.06
N LEU A 46 37.32 -8.02 39.73
CA LEU A 46 36.39 -9.15 39.82
C LEU A 46 35.11 -8.80 40.59
N LYS A 47 34.21 -8.09 39.92
CA LYS A 47 32.80 -8.05 40.31
C LYS A 47 32.17 -9.41 40.04
N ASN A 48 31.87 -10.14 41.11
CA ASN A 48 31.00 -11.30 41.08
C ASN A 48 29.55 -10.86 40.79
N ASN A 49 29.27 -10.58 39.51
CA ASN A 49 27.90 -10.40 39.04
C ASN A 49 27.11 -11.69 39.36
N SER A 50 25.92 -11.54 39.93
CA SER A 50 25.09 -12.70 40.25
C SER A 50 24.63 -13.42 38.98
N PRO A 51 24.29 -14.73 39.05
CA PRO A 51 23.75 -15.46 37.91
C PRO A 51 22.49 -14.83 37.29
N LYS A 52 21.76 -14.00 38.06
CA LYS A 52 20.62 -13.22 37.57
C LYS A 52 21.05 -12.03 36.73
N GLU A 53 22.02 -11.24 37.18
CA GLU A 53 22.53 -10.08 36.43
C GLU A 53 23.18 -10.51 35.11
N ILE A 54 23.85 -11.68 35.10
CA ILE A 54 24.35 -12.28 33.86
C ILE A 54 23.18 -12.61 32.94
N GLN A 55 22.17 -13.36 33.39
CA GLN A 55 20.98 -13.69 32.58
C GLN A 55 20.16 -12.47 32.11
N GLU A 56 20.10 -11.38 32.89
CA GLU A 56 19.43 -10.14 32.48
C GLU A 56 20.29 -9.34 31.47
N SER A 57 21.62 -9.37 31.60
CA SER A 57 22.54 -8.81 30.59
C SER A 57 22.52 -9.61 29.28
N GLU A 58 22.42 -10.94 29.35
CA GLU A 58 22.30 -11.82 28.18
C GLU A 58 20.94 -11.63 27.49
N ARG A 59 19.83 -11.63 28.25
CA ARG A 59 18.48 -11.35 27.70
C ARG A 59 18.34 -9.96 27.08
N SER A 60 19.02 -8.95 27.62
CA SER A 60 19.00 -7.60 27.01
C SER A 60 19.83 -7.56 25.73
N ASN A 61 21.01 -8.20 25.69
CA ASN A 61 21.83 -8.31 24.48
C ASN A 61 21.20 -9.19 23.38
N GLU A 62 20.48 -10.27 23.71
CA GLU A 62 19.70 -11.06 22.75
C GLU A 62 18.58 -10.22 22.11
N ASN A 63 17.83 -9.45 22.91
CA ASN A 63 16.72 -8.63 22.41
C ASN A 63 17.19 -7.48 21.50
N ILE A 64 18.37 -6.90 21.73
CA ILE A 64 18.93 -5.84 20.89
C ILE A 64 19.17 -6.33 19.45
N ASN A 65 19.59 -7.59 19.27
CA ASN A 65 19.85 -8.18 17.95
C ASN A 65 18.66 -8.97 17.36
N LYS A 66 17.55 -9.17 18.08
CA LYS A 66 16.38 -9.89 17.55
C LYS A 66 15.64 -9.05 16.51
N GLN A 67 15.88 -9.35 15.23
CA GLN A 67 15.11 -8.81 14.11
C GLN A 67 13.62 -9.25 14.19
N PHE A 68 12.70 -8.27 14.11
CA PHE A 68 11.26 -8.51 14.03
C PHE A 68 10.88 -9.51 12.92
N LYS A 69 10.07 -10.52 13.30
CA LYS A 69 9.50 -11.54 12.42
C LYS A 69 7.99 -11.62 12.55
N PHE A 70 7.30 -11.98 11.46
CA PHE A 70 5.87 -12.28 11.50
C PHE A 70 5.52 -13.62 10.83
N PHE A 71 4.45 -14.27 11.29
CA PHE A 71 3.89 -15.49 10.69
C PHE A 71 2.63 -15.17 9.87
N ILE A 72 2.27 -16.02 8.91
CA ILE A 72 1.01 -15.93 8.15
C ILE A 72 0.23 -17.22 8.36
N TYR A 73 -1.01 -17.12 8.84
CA TYR A 73 -1.90 -18.29 8.93
C TYR A 73 -2.31 -18.80 7.54
N ASP A 74 -2.18 -20.09 7.29
CA ASP A 74 -2.83 -20.73 6.15
C ASP A 74 -4.31 -20.94 6.47
N LEU A 75 -5.14 -20.01 6.02
CA LEU A 75 -6.60 -20.05 6.20
C LEU A 75 -7.26 -20.89 5.10
N PRO A 76 -8.40 -21.57 5.40
CA PRO A 76 -9.23 -22.20 4.39
C PRO A 76 -9.54 -21.26 3.20
N SER A 77 -9.57 -21.83 1.99
CA SER A 77 -9.79 -21.08 0.72
C SER A 77 -11.05 -20.22 0.73
N THR A 78 -12.06 -20.65 1.50
CA THR A 78 -13.35 -19.98 1.70
C THR A 78 -13.25 -18.63 2.42
N LEU A 79 -12.10 -18.34 3.05
CA LEU A 79 -11.76 -17.05 3.64
C LEU A 79 -10.85 -16.18 2.74
N ASN A 80 -10.35 -16.69 1.61
CA ASN A 80 -9.48 -15.92 0.70
C ASN A 80 -9.61 -16.29 -0.79
N LYS A 81 -9.00 -17.39 -1.26
CA LYS A 81 -8.85 -17.75 -2.68
C LYS A 81 -10.20 -17.81 -3.40
N ASP A 82 -11.22 -18.39 -2.76
CA ASP A 82 -12.56 -18.56 -3.34
C ASP A 82 -13.29 -17.23 -3.48
N ILE A 83 -12.96 -16.25 -2.62
CA ILE A 83 -13.51 -14.89 -2.66
C ILE A 83 -12.96 -14.15 -3.90
N ILE A 84 -11.66 -14.24 -4.20
CA ILE A 84 -11.10 -13.67 -5.45
C ILE A 84 -11.82 -14.24 -6.67
N THR A 85 -11.92 -15.56 -6.79
CA THR A 85 -12.58 -16.24 -7.91
C THR A 85 -14.02 -15.77 -8.09
N CYS A 86 -14.74 -15.60 -6.99
CA CYS A 86 -16.10 -15.10 -7.01
C CYS A 86 -16.20 -13.60 -7.39
N VAL A 87 -15.31 -12.72 -6.89
CA VAL A 87 -15.32 -11.29 -7.24
C VAL A 87 -14.98 -11.09 -8.72
N ILE A 88 -13.96 -11.77 -9.24
CA ILE A 88 -13.61 -11.73 -10.67
C ILE A 88 -14.80 -12.21 -11.52
N ARG A 89 -15.44 -13.33 -11.14
CA ARG A 89 -16.61 -13.87 -11.86
C ARG A 89 -17.84 -12.94 -11.86
N LYS A 90 -18.06 -12.17 -10.78
CA LYS A 90 -19.23 -11.28 -10.65
C LYS A 90 -18.97 -9.86 -11.20
N LEU A 91 -17.78 -9.31 -10.97
CA LEU A 91 -17.47 -7.89 -11.15
C LEU A 91 -16.16 -7.63 -11.92
N GLY A 92 -15.51 -8.65 -12.50
CA GLY A 92 -14.17 -8.53 -13.11
C GLY A 92 -14.01 -7.47 -14.22
N HIS A 93 -15.12 -7.00 -14.82
CA HIS A 93 -15.14 -5.84 -15.72
C HIS A 93 -14.75 -4.50 -15.06
N CYS A 94 -14.72 -4.46 -13.72
CA CYS A 94 -14.41 -3.28 -12.90
C CYS A 94 -13.50 -3.61 -11.70
N TYR A 95 -13.53 -4.86 -11.24
CA TYR A 95 -12.78 -5.38 -10.09
C TYR A 95 -11.69 -6.33 -10.59
N ASP A 96 -10.69 -5.77 -11.27
CA ASP A 96 -9.55 -6.49 -11.79
C ASP A 96 -8.58 -6.85 -10.66
N LEU A 97 -8.80 -8.04 -10.07
CA LEU A 97 -7.95 -8.63 -9.03
C LEU A 97 -6.84 -9.53 -9.61
N LEU A 98 -6.60 -9.48 -10.93
CA LEU A 98 -5.50 -10.21 -11.57
C LEU A 98 -4.14 -9.67 -11.12
N SER A 99 -3.06 -10.35 -11.52
CA SER A 99 -1.68 -9.97 -11.17
C SER A 99 -1.48 -9.70 -9.67
N TYR A 100 -2.06 -10.56 -8.81
CA TYR A 100 -2.03 -10.45 -7.35
C TYR A 100 -2.73 -9.20 -6.77
N GLY A 101 -3.86 -8.79 -7.36
CA GLY A 101 -4.64 -7.61 -6.93
C GLY A 101 -4.20 -6.29 -7.58
N TYR A 102 -3.07 -6.27 -8.29
CA TYR A 102 -2.57 -5.11 -9.02
C TYR A 102 -3.25 -4.90 -10.38
N GLY A 103 -4.12 -5.82 -10.80
CA GLY A 103 -4.81 -5.78 -12.08
C GLY A 103 -3.90 -5.79 -13.31
N THR A 104 -4.52 -5.59 -14.48
CA THR A 104 -3.87 -5.58 -15.79
C THR A 104 -3.00 -4.33 -15.98
N GLU A 105 -1.81 -4.48 -16.60
CA GLU A 105 -0.97 -3.35 -16.98
C GLU A 105 -1.59 -2.60 -18.17
N MET A 106 -1.80 -1.29 -18.04
CA MET A 106 -2.42 -0.47 -19.09
C MET A 106 -1.39 0.22 -19.98
N PHE A 107 -0.30 0.71 -19.37
CA PHE A 107 0.86 1.31 -20.01
C PHE A 107 1.99 1.49 -18.98
N ARG A 108 3.18 1.87 -19.44
CA ARG A 108 4.31 2.27 -18.58
C ARG A 108 4.66 3.73 -18.79
N THR A 109 5.34 4.31 -17.81
CA THR A 109 5.80 5.70 -17.80
C THR A 109 7.07 5.84 -16.95
N GLY A 110 7.57 7.06 -16.80
CA GLY A 110 8.93 7.34 -16.29
C GLY A 110 9.97 7.34 -17.43
N LYS A 111 11.15 7.93 -17.17
CA LYS A 111 12.24 8.04 -18.19
C LYS A 111 12.71 6.66 -18.67
N ASN A 112 12.59 5.63 -17.84
CA ASN A 112 13.10 4.28 -18.10
C ASN A 112 11.97 3.22 -18.24
N GLN A 113 10.71 3.64 -18.42
CA GLN A 113 9.52 2.77 -18.36
C GLN A 113 9.42 2.00 -17.02
N ASP A 114 9.91 2.66 -15.97
CA ASP A 114 10.14 2.19 -14.61
C ASP A 114 8.91 2.34 -13.69
N VAL A 115 7.84 2.99 -14.17
CA VAL A 115 6.55 3.08 -13.49
C VAL A 115 5.48 2.34 -14.30
N SER A 116 4.94 1.27 -13.74
CA SER A 116 3.81 0.50 -14.27
C SER A 116 2.50 1.19 -13.87
N VAL A 117 1.65 1.51 -14.85
CA VAL A 117 0.30 2.04 -14.59
C VAL A 117 -0.71 0.94 -14.91
N ARG A 118 -1.47 0.52 -13.89
CA ARG A 118 -2.28 -0.69 -13.90
C ARG A 118 -3.72 -0.43 -13.49
N ASN A 119 -4.62 -1.36 -13.81
CA ASN A 119 -6.04 -1.30 -13.46
C ASN A 119 -6.32 -1.69 -11.99
N THR A 120 -5.54 -1.13 -11.07
CA THR A 120 -5.61 -1.46 -9.64
C THR A 120 -6.88 -0.87 -9.02
N ASN A 121 -7.85 -1.74 -8.72
CA ASN A 121 -9.10 -1.35 -8.06
C ASN A 121 -8.84 -0.89 -6.62
N GLN A 122 -9.56 0.14 -6.17
CA GLN A 122 -9.46 0.72 -4.81
C GLN A 122 -9.67 -0.28 -3.66
N PHE A 123 -10.38 -1.38 -3.90
CA PHE A 123 -10.70 -2.41 -2.92
C PHE A 123 -9.79 -3.65 -3.02
N SER A 124 -8.63 -3.56 -3.69
CA SER A 124 -7.69 -4.69 -3.86
C SER A 124 -6.75 -4.95 -2.66
N LEU A 125 -6.83 -4.13 -1.59
CA LEU A 125 -5.86 -4.11 -0.49
C LEU A 125 -5.58 -5.49 0.12
N GLU A 126 -6.61 -6.29 0.34
CA GLU A 126 -6.49 -7.63 0.96
C GLU A 126 -5.61 -8.59 0.15
N VAL A 127 -5.73 -8.56 -1.18
CA VAL A 127 -4.95 -9.41 -2.09
C VAL A 127 -3.51 -8.90 -2.20
N ILE A 128 -3.35 -7.57 -2.35
CA ILE A 128 -2.04 -6.92 -2.46
C ILE A 128 -1.22 -7.13 -1.18
N MET A 129 -1.81 -6.90 -0.01
CA MET A 129 -1.16 -7.09 1.30
C MET A 129 -0.79 -8.55 1.51
N HIS A 130 -1.71 -9.49 1.29
CA HIS A 130 -1.38 -10.91 1.44
C HIS A 130 -0.26 -11.34 0.49
N ASN A 131 -0.30 -10.96 -0.79
CA ASN A 131 0.75 -11.29 -1.74
C ASN A 131 2.11 -10.65 -1.37
N LYS A 132 2.13 -9.39 -0.94
CA LYS A 132 3.38 -8.75 -0.50
C LYS A 132 3.93 -9.41 0.77
N LEU A 133 3.08 -9.72 1.75
CA LEU A 133 3.51 -10.36 3.00
C LEU A 133 4.01 -11.80 2.77
N LEU A 134 3.42 -12.57 1.85
CA LEU A 134 3.89 -13.90 1.46
C LEU A 134 5.36 -13.91 0.98
N HIS A 135 5.82 -12.81 0.35
CA HIS A 135 7.14 -12.66 -0.26
C HIS A 135 8.10 -11.73 0.51
N ASN A 136 7.74 -11.31 1.73
CA ASN A 136 8.56 -10.40 2.54
C ASN A 136 9.62 -11.18 3.37
N ARG A 137 10.85 -10.67 3.49
CA ARG A 137 11.95 -11.38 4.19
C ARG A 137 11.76 -11.52 5.71
N LEU A 138 10.87 -10.74 6.30
CA LEU A 138 10.54 -10.76 7.73
C LEU A 138 9.48 -11.83 8.05
N ARG A 139 8.93 -12.49 7.03
CA ARG A 139 8.05 -13.64 7.20
C ARG A 139 8.85 -14.84 7.69
N THR A 140 8.49 -15.39 8.84
CA THR A 140 8.95 -16.72 9.27
C THR A 140 7.92 -17.80 8.92
N MET A 141 8.41 -19.03 8.70
CA MET A 141 7.59 -20.23 8.56
C MET A 141 7.41 -20.96 9.91
N ASN A 142 8.08 -20.51 10.97
CA ASN A 142 7.99 -21.05 12.31
C ASN A 142 7.17 -20.11 13.21
N MET A 143 5.99 -20.55 13.64
CA MET A 143 5.10 -19.76 14.51
C MET A 143 5.72 -19.41 15.87
N PHE A 144 6.71 -20.16 16.37
CA PHE A 144 7.38 -19.86 17.64
C PHE A 144 8.45 -18.76 17.52
N GLU A 145 8.89 -18.40 16.32
CA GLU A 145 9.81 -17.28 16.09
C GLU A 145 9.11 -15.92 15.91
N ALA A 146 7.80 -15.93 15.66
CA ALA A 146 7.05 -14.76 15.23
C ALA A 146 6.68 -13.84 16.40
N ASP A 147 6.99 -12.55 16.24
CA ASP A 147 6.56 -11.48 17.13
C ASP A 147 5.11 -11.04 16.82
N MET A 148 4.62 -11.34 15.62
CA MET A 148 3.30 -10.93 15.15
C MET A 148 2.68 -11.92 14.13
N PHE A 149 1.35 -11.97 14.07
CA PHE A 149 0.59 -12.93 13.25
C PHE A 149 -0.34 -12.24 12.26
N TYR A 150 -0.16 -12.50 10.96
CA TYR A 150 -1.05 -12.02 9.90
C TYR A 150 -2.19 -13.00 9.62
N ILE A 151 -3.41 -12.47 9.53
CA ILE A 151 -4.63 -13.19 9.21
C ILE A 151 -5.06 -12.81 7.77
N PRO A 152 -4.80 -13.64 6.75
CA PRO A 152 -5.14 -13.34 5.36
C PRO A 152 -6.62 -13.63 5.03
N ALA A 153 -7.54 -12.99 5.75
CA ALA A 153 -8.99 -13.14 5.57
C ALA A 153 -9.56 -11.98 4.73
N TYR A 154 -10.14 -12.29 3.57
CA TYR A 154 -10.59 -11.29 2.59
C TYR A 154 -12.04 -10.83 2.86
N LEU A 155 -12.27 -10.32 4.07
CA LEU A 155 -13.61 -10.06 4.59
C LEU A 155 -14.23 -8.77 4.05
N GLY A 156 -13.45 -7.82 3.54
CA GLY A 156 -13.95 -6.66 2.79
C GLY A 156 -14.33 -7.04 1.35
N LEU A 157 -13.55 -7.89 0.68
CA LEU A 157 -13.90 -8.39 -0.66
C LEU A 157 -15.12 -9.30 -0.65
N MET A 158 -15.38 -10.00 0.46
CA MET A 158 -16.55 -10.84 0.69
C MET A 158 -17.89 -10.16 0.35
N PHE A 159 -18.02 -8.85 0.56
CA PHE A 159 -19.24 -8.06 0.30
C PHE A 159 -19.62 -8.01 -1.18
N PHE A 160 -18.64 -8.08 -2.08
CA PHE A 160 -18.88 -8.14 -3.52
C PHE A 160 -19.38 -9.52 -3.98
N CYS A 161 -19.22 -10.53 -3.12
CA CYS A 161 -19.65 -11.91 -3.33
C CYS A 161 -20.99 -12.22 -2.69
N ASN A 162 -21.12 -11.97 -1.40
CA ASN A 162 -22.24 -12.42 -0.59
C ASN A 162 -23.25 -11.27 -0.45
N ARG A 163 -24.47 -11.44 -1.00
CA ARG A 163 -25.58 -10.46 -0.84
C ARG A 163 -26.44 -10.72 0.40
N ASN A 164 -26.16 -11.82 1.11
CA ASN A 164 -26.90 -12.28 2.28
C ASN A 164 -26.01 -12.14 3.52
N GLU A 165 -26.53 -11.51 4.57
CA GLU A 165 -25.82 -11.39 5.85
C GLU A 165 -25.48 -12.74 6.48
N ASN A 166 -26.29 -13.78 6.26
CA ASN A 166 -26.04 -15.09 6.86
C ASN A 166 -24.75 -15.72 6.32
N GLU A 167 -24.55 -15.70 4.99
CA GLU A 167 -23.32 -16.21 4.37
C GLU A 167 -22.06 -15.42 4.81
N ILE A 168 -22.24 -14.12 5.13
CA ILE A 168 -21.19 -13.25 5.69
C ILE A 168 -20.87 -13.66 7.13
N ARG A 169 -21.91 -13.86 7.96
CA ARG A 169 -21.78 -14.31 9.35
C ARG A 169 -21.17 -15.71 9.41
N ASP A 170 -21.52 -16.63 8.52
CA ASP A 170 -20.95 -17.98 8.44
C ASP A 170 -19.44 -17.97 8.21
N ARG A 171 -18.94 -17.16 7.26
CA ARG A 171 -17.49 -16.99 7.02
C ARG A 171 -16.80 -16.37 8.24
N ILE A 172 -17.44 -15.45 8.94
CA ILE A 172 -16.92 -14.89 10.21
C ILE A 172 -16.87 -15.96 11.30
N GLN A 173 -17.87 -16.85 11.42
CA GLN A 173 -17.82 -17.98 12.36
C GLN A 173 -16.76 -19.02 11.97
N ILE A 174 -16.50 -19.24 10.67
CA ILE A 174 -15.37 -20.08 10.21
C ILE A 174 -14.03 -19.48 10.66
N LEU A 175 -13.82 -18.17 10.48
CA LEU A 175 -12.61 -17.50 10.97
C LEU A 175 -12.49 -17.58 12.51
N LYS A 176 -13.59 -17.32 13.24
CA LYS A 176 -13.63 -17.42 14.70
C LYS A 176 -13.27 -18.83 15.19
N ARG A 177 -13.81 -19.87 14.58
CA ARG A 177 -13.51 -21.29 14.86
C ARG A 177 -12.09 -21.69 14.46
N PHE A 178 -11.48 -21.02 13.48
CA PHE A 178 -10.07 -21.21 13.12
C PHE A 178 -9.16 -20.58 14.19
N LEU A 179 -9.37 -19.31 14.51
CA LEU A 179 -8.54 -18.57 15.48
C LEU A 179 -8.65 -19.14 16.91
N ALA A 180 -9.82 -19.69 17.28
CA ALA A 180 -10.03 -20.39 18.55
C ALA A 180 -9.23 -21.71 18.70
N LYS A 181 -8.51 -22.14 17.66
CA LYS A 181 -7.55 -23.27 17.71
C LYS A 181 -6.09 -22.83 17.80
N SER A 182 -5.81 -21.52 17.84
CA SER A 182 -4.45 -21.00 17.92
C SER A 182 -4.13 -20.53 19.34
N ASP A 183 -3.23 -21.24 20.02
CA ASP A 183 -2.72 -20.82 21.34
C ASP A 183 -2.06 -19.43 21.29
N PHE A 184 -1.56 -19.00 20.13
CA PHE A 184 -0.99 -17.68 19.93
C PHE A 184 -2.08 -16.59 19.93
N PHE A 185 -3.25 -16.89 19.36
CA PHE A 185 -4.41 -16.00 19.41
C PHE A 185 -5.10 -16.01 20.79
N LEU A 186 -5.24 -17.19 21.40
CA LEU A 186 -5.84 -17.35 22.74
C LEU A 186 -5.01 -16.67 23.84
N ARG A 187 -3.67 -16.65 23.71
CA ARG A 187 -2.77 -15.87 24.58
C ARG A 187 -2.75 -14.36 24.30
N GLY A 188 -3.49 -13.88 23.31
CA GLY A 188 -3.57 -12.45 22.99
C GLY A 188 -2.29 -11.84 22.40
N LEU A 189 -1.45 -12.64 21.74
CA LEU A 189 -0.23 -12.13 21.07
C LEU A 189 -0.59 -11.20 19.90
N PRO A 190 0.33 -10.36 19.39
CA PRO A 190 0.02 -9.37 18.35
C PRO A 190 -0.53 -10.01 17.06
N HIS A 191 -1.75 -9.63 16.67
CA HIS A 191 -2.42 -10.09 15.45
C HIS A 191 -2.85 -8.92 14.57
N PHE A 192 -2.75 -9.08 13.25
CA PHE A 192 -3.25 -8.10 12.28
C PHE A 192 -3.90 -8.72 11.05
N SER A 193 -4.78 -7.95 10.40
CA SER A 193 -5.47 -8.29 9.17
C SER A 193 -5.63 -7.05 8.31
N SER A 194 -5.60 -7.17 6.99
CA SER A 194 -6.07 -6.11 6.08
C SER A 194 -7.60 -6.06 6.03
N THR A 195 -8.18 -4.92 5.66
CA THR A 195 -9.56 -4.87 5.17
C THR A 195 -9.74 -4.02 3.91
N ALA A 196 -10.40 -4.60 2.90
CA ALA A 196 -10.61 -4.04 1.58
C ALA A 196 -11.77 -3.03 1.48
N LYS A 197 -12.29 -2.53 2.61
CA LYS A 197 -13.47 -1.67 2.66
C LYS A 197 -13.28 -0.54 3.67
N ILE A 198 -14.11 0.49 3.55
CA ILE A 198 -14.20 1.57 4.55
C ILE A 198 -14.77 1.01 5.87
N GLU A 199 -14.31 1.51 7.01
CA GLU A 199 -14.69 1.01 8.35
C GLU A 199 -16.21 0.90 8.56
N ARG A 200 -16.99 1.83 7.99
CA ARG A 200 -18.46 1.85 8.06
C ARG A 200 -19.11 0.58 7.52
N GLU A 201 -18.62 0.04 6.41
CA GLU A 201 -19.17 -1.17 5.81
C GLU A 201 -18.74 -2.42 6.61
N MET A 202 -17.54 -2.38 7.21
CA MET A 202 -16.98 -3.46 8.04
C MET A 202 -17.50 -3.48 9.49
N ASN A 203 -18.27 -2.48 9.90
CA ASN A 203 -18.65 -2.16 11.28
C ASN A 203 -19.24 -3.34 12.08
N PHE A 204 -20.07 -4.20 11.48
CA PHE A 204 -20.63 -5.36 12.21
C PHE A 204 -19.57 -6.43 12.51
N TYR A 205 -18.61 -6.65 11.60
CA TYR A 205 -17.50 -7.58 11.80
C TYR A 205 -16.49 -7.01 12.79
N LEU A 206 -16.14 -5.73 12.67
CA LEU A 206 -15.18 -5.07 13.55
C LEU A 206 -15.66 -5.00 15.02
N LYS A 207 -16.97 -5.12 15.25
CA LYS A 207 -17.60 -5.21 16.59
C LYS A 207 -17.62 -6.61 17.22
N GLU A 208 -17.25 -7.67 16.49
CA GLU A 208 -17.25 -9.04 17.03
C GLU A 208 -16.36 -9.17 18.27
N GLY A 209 -16.69 -10.12 19.14
CA GLY A 209 -15.99 -10.26 20.43
C GLY A 209 -14.49 -10.53 20.28
N PHE A 210 -14.11 -11.30 19.25
CA PHE A 210 -12.73 -11.73 19.00
C PHE A 210 -11.91 -10.73 18.17
N THR A 211 -12.54 -9.86 17.38
CA THR A 211 -11.83 -8.91 16.49
C THR A 211 -11.15 -7.78 17.26
N LYS A 212 -11.51 -7.57 18.54
CA LYS A 212 -10.84 -6.64 19.45
C LYS A 212 -9.36 -6.95 19.68
N ASN A 213 -8.95 -8.20 19.47
CA ASN A 213 -7.56 -8.65 19.58
C ASN A 213 -6.81 -8.60 18.25
N ILE A 214 -7.39 -7.99 17.21
CA ILE A 214 -6.83 -7.90 15.85
C ILE A 214 -6.71 -6.43 15.46
N THR A 215 -5.50 -5.99 15.13
CA THR A 215 -5.30 -4.68 14.49
C THR A 215 -5.63 -4.76 12.99
N PHE A 216 -6.52 -3.90 12.51
CA PHE A 216 -6.94 -3.85 11.12
C PHE A 216 -6.20 -2.77 10.33
N LEU A 217 -5.64 -3.15 9.18
CA LEU A 217 -5.10 -2.24 8.18
C LEU A 217 -6.22 -1.92 7.17
N GLY A 218 -6.90 -0.79 7.35
CA GLY A 218 -8.04 -0.38 6.52
C GLY A 218 -7.74 0.82 5.65
N ILE A 219 -8.39 0.91 4.48
CA ILE A 219 -8.23 2.05 3.58
C ILE A 219 -8.77 3.37 4.15
N GLU A 220 -9.78 3.31 5.03
CA GLU A 220 -10.40 4.49 5.66
C GLU A 220 -10.99 4.15 7.04
N LYS A 221 -10.89 5.10 7.98
CA LYS A 221 -11.51 5.07 9.31
C LYS A 221 -12.52 6.21 9.45
N GLN A 222 -13.74 5.93 9.94
CA GLN A 222 -14.80 6.94 10.10
C GLN A 222 -15.10 7.17 11.58
N ARG A 223 -14.67 8.33 12.11
CA ARG A 223 -14.63 8.62 13.55
C ARG A 223 -15.97 8.52 14.29
N SER A 224 -17.11 8.53 13.60
CA SER A 224 -18.43 8.28 14.19
C SER A 224 -18.66 6.82 14.63
N LEU A 225 -17.71 5.90 14.40
CA LEU A 225 -17.86 4.47 14.66
C LEU A 225 -16.84 3.92 15.66
N ASN A 226 -17.19 4.02 16.94
CA ASN A 226 -16.67 3.18 18.04
C ASN A 226 -15.14 3.22 18.23
N GLU A 227 -14.68 4.06 19.17
CA GLU A 227 -13.26 4.26 19.52
C GLU A 227 -12.49 2.97 19.88
N LYS A 228 -13.20 1.89 20.23
CA LYS A 228 -12.63 0.59 20.60
C LYS A 228 -12.13 -0.26 19.43
N THR A 229 -12.27 0.21 18.18
CA THR A 229 -11.78 -0.49 16.99
C THR A 229 -10.30 -0.18 16.73
N GLN A 230 -9.42 -1.19 16.84
CA GLN A 230 -7.99 -1.10 16.49
C GLN A 230 -7.77 -1.06 14.96
N LEU A 231 -8.32 -0.06 14.27
CA LEU A 231 -8.07 0.17 12.84
C LEU A 231 -7.03 1.28 12.62
N ILE A 232 -5.98 0.95 11.85
CA ILE A 232 -4.96 1.85 11.29
C ILE A 232 -5.37 2.18 9.85
N VAL A 233 -5.29 3.46 9.47
CA VAL A 233 -5.51 3.88 8.08
C VAL A 233 -4.25 3.65 7.26
N VAL A 234 -4.37 2.93 6.14
CA VAL A 234 -3.27 2.64 5.19
C VAL A 234 -3.63 3.16 3.79
N PRO A 235 -2.65 3.37 2.88
CA PRO A 235 -2.93 3.91 1.56
C PRO A 235 -3.95 3.07 0.77
N TYR A 236 -4.84 3.75 0.05
CA TYR A 236 -5.66 3.07 -0.96
C TYR A 236 -4.74 2.52 -2.07
N PRO A 237 -5.02 1.33 -2.60
CA PRO A 237 -4.41 0.83 -3.83
C PRO A 237 -4.48 1.86 -4.99
N SER A 238 -3.30 2.30 -5.41
CA SER A 238 -3.05 3.28 -6.47
C SER A 238 -2.97 2.63 -7.85
N TYR A 239 -3.15 3.41 -8.93
CA TYR A 239 -2.93 2.94 -10.30
C TYR A 239 -1.44 2.89 -10.68
N LEU A 240 -0.61 3.75 -10.07
CA LEU A 240 0.83 3.77 -10.31
C LEU A 240 1.54 2.82 -9.34
N HIS A 241 2.48 2.05 -9.89
CA HIS A 241 3.40 1.18 -9.17
C HIS A 241 4.81 1.32 -9.74
N HIS A 242 5.75 1.75 -8.92
CA HIS A 242 7.15 1.91 -9.31
C HIS A 242 7.88 0.56 -9.17
N ASP A 243 8.69 0.23 -10.16
CA ASP A 243 9.46 -1.00 -10.21
C ASP A 243 10.63 -0.98 -9.20
N THR A 244 10.92 -2.15 -8.64
CA THR A 244 12.12 -2.47 -7.86
C THR A 244 13.45 -2.13 -8.56
N ARG A 245 13.45 -1.95 -9.89
CA ARG A 245 14.60 -1.54 -10.70
C ARG A 245 15.12 -0.12 -10.39
N GLY A 246 14.31 0.76 -9.80
CA GLY A 246 14.68 2.16 -9.57
C GLY A 246 15.25 2.44 -8.17
N GLN A 247 16.55 2.75 -8.05
CA GLN A 247 17.13 3.33 -6.83
C GLN A 247 16.62 4.75 -6.52
N SER A 248 15.90 5.37 -7.46
CA SER A 248 15.31 6.69 -7.33
C SER A 248 13.83 6.60 -7.64
N PHE A 249 13.00 7.09 -6.71
CA PHE A 249 11.55 7.10 -6.86
C PHE A 249 11.07 8.20 -7.82
N PHE A 250 11.90 9.24 -8.06
CA PHE A 250 11.70 10.30 -9.06
C PHE A 250 13.05 10.81 -9.61
N THR A 251 13.64 10.08 -10.56
CA THR A 251 14.80 10.55 -11.38
C THR A 251 14.34 11.37 -12.59
N THR A 252 13.04 11.49 -12.74
CA THR A 252 12.35 12.34 -13.70
C THR A 252 12.14 13.71 -13.07
N GLU A 253 12.49 14.79 -13.79
CA GLU A 253 11.80 16.05 -13.53
C GLU A 253 10.30 15.80 -13.67
N LEU A 254 9.49 16.45 -12.83
CA LEU A 254 8.05 16.46 -13.05
C LEU A 254 7.82 17.13 -14.40
N SER A 255 7.35 16.37 -15.39
CA SER A 255 7.18 16.86 -16.76
C SER A 255 6.35 18.13 -16.76
N GLU A 256 6.62 19.05 -17.70
CA GLU A 256 5.89 20.32 -17.86
C GLU A 256 4.39 20.14 -17.59
N ARG A 257 3.85 20.90 -16.62
CA ARG A 257 2.49 20.73 -16.08
C ARG A 257 1.57 21.81 -16.65
N ASP A 258 1.02 21.52 -17.82
CA ASP A 258 0.17 22.41 -18.62
C ASP A 258 -1.15 22.82 -17.94
N ILE A 259 -1.64 22.05 -16.96
CA ILE A 259 -2.91 22.30 -16.26
C ILE A 259 -2.61 22.81 -14.84
N PHE A 260 -3.14 23.98 -14.46
CA PHE A 260 -2.88 24.52 -13.13
C PHE A 260 -3.70 23.80 -12.04
N ILE A 261 -5.01 23.57 -12.25
CA ILE A 261 -5.89 22.87 -11.31
C ILE A 261 -6.70 21.79 -12.04
N LEU A 262 -6.61 20.55 -11.55
CA LEU A 262 -7.43 19.42 -11.98
C LEU A 262 -8.42 19.02 -10.87
N LEU A 263 -9.69 18.84 -11.23
CA LEU A 263 -10.68 18.14 -10.40
C LEU A 263 -11.04 16.80 -11.07
N PRO A 264 -10.36 15.69 -10.72
CA PRO A 264 -10.80 14.36 -11.11
C PRO A 264 -12.00 13.97 -10.24
N VAL A 265 -13.19 13.75 -10.81
CA VAL A 265 -14.42 13.48 -10.03
C VAL A 265 -15.46 12.67 -10.81
N GLY A 266 -16.23 11.82 -10.13
CA GLY A 266 -17.38 11.13 -10.74
C GLY A 266 -18.57 12.08 -10.96
N GLN A 267 -19.48 11.73 -11.88
CA GLN A 267 -20.63 12.59 -12.25
C GLN A 267 -21.70 12.79 -11.16
N ARG A 268 -21.63 12.08 -10.01
CA ARG A 268 -22.62 12.19 -8.92
C ARG A 268 -22.47 13.50 -8.13
N ARG A 269 -23.54 14.29 -8.09
CA ARG A 269 -23.64 15.57 -7.35
C ARG A 269 -24.42 15.46 -6.03
N SER A 270 -24.48 14.27 -5.41
CA SER A 270 -25.20 13.99 -4.15
C SER A 270 -24.66 14.76 -2.94
N ASN A 271 -23.35 14.99 -2.88
CA ASN A 271 -22.72 15.82 -1.87
C ASN A 271 -22.77 17.31 -2.32
N PRO A 272 -23.47 18.21 -1.60
CA PRO A 272 -23.69 19.60 -2.05
C PRO A 272 -22.41 20.45 -2.03
N HIS A 273 -21.48 20.18 -1.12
CA HIS A 273 -20.19 20.86 -1.06
C HIS A 273 -19.33 20.54 -2.29
N ARG A 274 -19.30 19.26 -2.69
CA ARG A 274 -18.67 18.80 -3.93
C ARG A 274 -19.37 19.38 -5.16
N ALA A 275 -20.70 19.40 -5.18
CA ALA A 275 -21.47 19.97 -6.28
C ALA A 275 -21.13 21.46 -6.50
N LYS A 276 -21.10 22.27 -5.43
CA LYS A 276 -20.75 23.69 -5.48
C LYS A 276 -19.29 23.95 -5.90
N LEU A 277 -18.37 23.05 -5.56
CA LEU A 277 -17.00 23.11 -6.06
C LEU A 277 -16.93 22.84 -7.57
N MET A 278 -17.70 21.85 -8.07
CA MET A 278 -17.74 21.51 -9.50
C MET A 278 -18.27 22.68 -10.34
N ASP A 279 -19.19 23.49 -9.81
CA ASP A 279 -19.73 24.68 -10.50
C ASP A 279 -18.71 25.80 -10.72
N GLN A 280 -17.53 25.74 -10.07
CA GLN A 280 -16.43 26.67 -10.34
C GLN A 280 -15.63 26.32 -11.62
N PHE A 281 -15.91 25.19 -12.27
CA PHE A 281 -15.14 24.70 -13.43
C PHE A 281 -15.85 24.95 -14.77
N GLY A 282 -15.38 25.95 -15.52
CA GLY A 282 -15.85 26.23 -16.89
C GLY A 282 -15.45 25.18 -17.94
N ILE A 283 -14.56 24.24 -17.60
CA ILE A 283 -14.11 23.15 -18.48
C ILE A 283 -14.43 21.82 -17.80
N THR A 284 -15.28 21.00 -18.43
CA THR A 284 -15.54 19.61 -18.00
C THR A 284 -15.31 18.65 -19.16
N THR A 285 -14.67 17.50 -18.94
CA THR A 285 -14.34 16.57 -20.03
C THR A 285 -14.24 15.10 -19.63
N LYS A 286 -14.47 14.22 -20.62
CA LYS A 286 -14.24 12.76 -20.59
C LYS A 286 -13.09 12.33 -21.52
N MET A 287 -12.39 13.30 -22.12
CA MET A 287 -11.36 13.08 -23.13
C MET A 287 -10.04 12.65 -22.50
N SER A 288 -9.17 12.01 -23.29
CA SER A 288 -7.77 11.88 -22.91
C SER A 288 -7.10 13.27 -22.91
N TYR A 289 -6.02 13.41 -22.15
CA TYR A 289 -5.21 14.63 -22.19
C TYR A 289 -4.65 14.93 -23.60
N SER A 290 -4.32 13.90 -24.39
CA SER A 290 -3.83 14.05 -25.77
C SER A 290 -4.92 14.46 -26.76
N GLU A 291 -6.15 13.93 -26.61
CA GLU A 291 -7.33 14.43 -27.33
C GLU A 291 -7.56 15.90 -26.95
N PHE A 292 -7.63 16.24 -25.66
CA PHE A 292 -7.88 17.62 -25.20
C PHE A 292 -6.86 18.63 -25.75
N LYS A 293 -5.56 18.29 -25.73
CA LYS A 293 -4.48 19.17 -26.18
C LYS A 293 -4.49 19.43 -27.71
N SER A 294 -5.17 18.63 -28.52
CA SER A 294 -5.19 18.82 -29.99
C SER A 294 -6.19 19.88 -30.47
N TYR A 295 -7.26 20.17 -29.71
CA TYR A 295 -8.34 21.09 -30.09
C TYR A 295 -7.98 22.59 -30.07
N LYS A 296 -6.69 22.94 -30.05
CA LYS A 296 -6.18 24.34 -29.98
C LYS A 296 -6.83 25.19 -28.88
N TRP A 297 -7.16 24.58 -27.74
CA TRP A 297 -7.60 25.35 -26.55
C TRP A 297 -6.47 26.30 -26.10
N SER A 298 -6.82 27.43 -25.47
CA SER A 298 -5.83 28.44 -25.11
C SER A 298 -4.77 27.89 -24.15
N LYS A 299 -3.55 28.47 -24.17
CA LYS A 299 -2.38 27.96 -23.44
C LYS A 299 -2.48 28.00 -21.90
N SER A 300 -3.61 28.43 -21.34
CA SER A 300 -3.86 28.50 -19.89
C SER A 300 -5.24 27.90 -19.55
N SER A 301 -5.34 26.57 -19.61
CA SER A 301 -6.47 25.81 -19.07
C SER A 301 -6.34 25.70 -17.54
N ASP A 302 -6.47 26.83 -16.85
CA ASP A 302 -6.09 26.92 -15.42
C ASP A 302 -6.99 26.08 -14.49
N MET A 303 -8.18 25.68 -14.93
CA MET A 303 -9.10 24.78 -14.21
C MET A 303 -9.76 23.77 -15.16
N VAL A 304 -9.52 22.47 -14.96
CA VAL A 304 -10.17 21.38 -15.71
C VAL A 304 -10.81 20.37 -14.77
N LEU A 305 -12.10 20.07 -14.99
CA LEU A 305 -12.81 18.96 -14.34
C LEU A 305 -12.74 17.73 -15.28
N PHE A 306 -12.08 16.67 -14.83
CA PHE A 306 -12.00 15.41 -15.56
C PHE A 306 -12.94 14.37 -14.92
N TYR A 307 -13.82 13.78 -15.71
CA TYR A 307 -14.81 12.85 -15.20
C TYR A 307 -14.23 11.44 -14.97
N THR A 308 -14.08 11.09 -13.69
CA THR A 308 -13.61 9.77 -13.23
C THR A 308 -14.78 8.92 -12.74
N ASN A 309 -15.60 8.40 -13.66
CA ASN A 309 -16.65 7.44 -13.29
C ASN A 309 -16.02 6.09 -12.86
N GLU A 310 -16.59 5.47 -11.83
CA GLU A 310 -16.22 4.11 -11.44
C GLU A 310 -16.62 3.13 -12.57
N CYS A 311 -15.81 2.08 -12.77
CA CYS A 311 -15.96 1.08 -13.84
C CYS A 311 -15.86 1.60 -15.31
N ASP A 312 -15.56 2.88 -15.54
CA ASP A 312 -15.39 3.44 -16.88
C ASP A 312 -13.94 3.24 -17.37
N ALA A 313 -13.75 2.37 -18.37
CA ALA A 313 -12.44 2.08 -18.96
C ALA A 313 -11.71 3.31 -19.56
N LYS A 314 -12.43 4.32 -20.07
CA LYS A 314 -11.80 5.56 -20.55
C LYS A 314 -11.36 6.43 -19.37
N ALA A 315 -12.15 6.49 -18.29
CA ALA A 315 -11.75 7.17 -17.05
C ALA A 315 -10.51 6.52 -16.42
N ILE A 316 -10.53 5.20 -16.24
CA ILE A 316 -9.44 4.40 -15.66
C ILE A 316 -8.13 4.65 -16.42
N LYS A 317 -8.14 4.50 -17.76
CA LYS A 317 -6.94 4.69 -18.59
C LYS A 317 -6.40 6.12 -18.59
N ASN A 318 -7.24 7.14 -18.45
CA ASN A 318 -6.85 8.55 -18.62
C ASN A 318 -6.67 9.35 -17.32
N THR A 319 -7.06 8.82 -16.16
CA THR A 319 -6.89 9.53 -14.86
C THR A 319 -5.43 9.92 -14.60
N ILE A 320 -4.48 8.99 -14.80
CA ILE A 320 -3.07 9.23 -14.54
C ILE A 320 -2.40 10.19 -15.55
N PRO A 321 -2.62 10.06 -16.89
CA PRO A 321 -2.16 11.06 -17.85
C PRO A 321 -2.59 12.50 -17.53
N TRP A 322 -3.80 12.71 -17.02
CA TRP A 322 -4.25 14.03 -16.55
C TRP A 322 -3.49 14.49 -15.29
N MET A 323 -3.34 13.64 -14.27
CA MET A 323 -2.63 13.99 -13.03
C MET A 323 -1.13 14.26 -13.24
N LEU A 324 -0.48 13.53 -14.15
CA LEU A 324 0.93 13.77 -14.53
C LEU A 324 1.16 15.15 -15.17
N LYS A 325 0.09 15.80 -15.66
CA LYS A 325 0.11 17.10 -16.34
C LYS A 325 -0.53 18.24 -15.55
N SER A 326 -0.90 18.00 -14.30
CA SER A 326 -1.61 18.96 -13.46
C SER A 326 -0.77 19.41 -12.26
N VAL A 327 -0.69 20.71 -11.96
CA VAL A 327 0.06 21.23 -10.79
C VAL A 327 -0.66 20.85 -9.50
N PHE A 328 -1.92 21.25 -9.38
CA PHE A 328 -2.80 20.93 -8.25
C PHE A 328 -3.88 19.92 -8.64
N CYS A 329 -4.16 18.95 -7.77
CA CYS A 329 -5.26 17.99 -7.90
C CYS A 329 -6.21 18.15 -6.71
N LEU A 330 -7.43 18.63 -6.96
CA LEU A 330 -8.44 18.83 -5.92
C LEU A 330 -8.97 17.49 -5.39
N GLN A 331 -9.13 17.41 -4.07
CA GLN A 331 -9.56 16.21 -3.36
C GLN A 331 -10.76 16.55 -2.43
N PRO A 332 -11.94 16.84 -2.99
CA PRO A 332 -13.14 17.11 -2.19
C PRO A 332 -13.65 15.83 -1.51
N PRO A 333 -14.13 15.90 -0.24
CA PRO A 333 -14.86 14.80 0.40
C PRO A 333 -16.13 14.45 -0.37
N GLY A 334 -16.73 13.30 -0.03
CA GLY A 334 -17.92 12.77 -0.73
C GLY A 334 -18.85 12.03 0.22
N ASP A 335 -19.11 10.76 -0.06
CA ASP A 335 -19.77 9.83 0.86
C ASP A 335 -18.78 9.24 1.89
N SER A 336 -17.50 9.61 1.73
CA SER A 336 -16.29 9.20 2.46
C SER A 336 -15.34 10.42 2.61
N PRO A 337 -14.60 10.56 3.72
CA PRO A 337 -13.59 11.61 3.91
C PRO A 337 -12.43 11.59 2.90
N THR A 338 -11.97 10.41 2.48
CA THR A 338 -10.86 10.26 1.53
C THR A 338 -11.24 9.34 0.37
N ARG A 339 -10.31 9.15 -0.58
CA ARG A 339 -10.53 8.42 -1.83
C ARG A 339 -9.21 8.02 -2.50
N LYS A 340 -9.22 6.92 -3.27
CA LYS A 340 -8.11 6.47 -4.13
C LYS A 340 -7.41 7.59 -4.92
N SER A 341 -8.17 8.52 -5.48
CA SER A 341 -7.66 9.66 -6.27
C SER A 341 -6.71 10.61 -5.51
N PHE A 342 -6.71 10.61 -4.17
CA PHE A 342 -5.72 11.33 -3.35
C PHE A 342 -4.32 10.71 -3.52
N TYR A 343 -4.24 9.39 -3.46
CA TYR A 343 -3.00 8.62 -3.54
C TYR A 343 -2.46 8.58 -4.98
N ASP A 344 -3.35 8.45 -5.97
CA ASP A 344 -3.00 8.58 -7.39
C ASP A 344 -2.39 9.95 -7.72
N ALA A 345 -2.85 11.04 -7.06
CA ALA A 345 -2.28 12.38 -7.24
C ALA A 345 -0.88 12.49 -6.64
N ILE A 346 -0.67 12.01 -5.40
CA ILE A 346 0.65 11.93 -4.73
C ILE A 346 1.67 11.23 -5.64
N LEU A 347 1.31 10.05 -6.16
CA LEU A 347 2.20 9.22 -6.98
C LEU A 347 2.43 9.82 -8.38
N SER A 348 1.46 10.57 -8.91
CA SER A 348 1.62 11.37 -10.14
C SER A 348 2.40 12.68 -9.93
N GLY A 349 2.87 12.96 -8.71
CA GLY A 349 3.52 14.22 -8.32
C GLY A 349 2.60 15.45 -8.36
N CYS A 350 1.29 15.26 -8.53
CA CYS A 350 0.30 16.34 -8.55
C CYS A 350 -0.02 16.74 -7.11
N ILE A 351 0.10 18.03 -6.77
CA ILE A 351 -0.04 18.49 -5.38
C ILE A 351 -1.49 18.26 -4.94
N PRO A 352 -1.75 17.40 -3.93
CA PRO A 352 -3.11 17.22 -3.43
C PRO A 352 -3.58 18.51 -2.77
N VAL A 353 -4.79 18.95 -3.12
CA VAL A 353 -5.48 20.04 -2.41
C VAL A 353 -6.61 19.41 -1.62
N ILE A 354 -6.40 19.26 -0.32
CA ILE A 354 -7.34 18.65 0.62
C ILE A 354 -8.31 19.74 1.07
N LEU A 355 -9.60 19.51 0.85
CA LEU A 355 -10.64 20.38 1.41
C LEU A 355 -11.02 19.84 2.79
N THR A 356 -10.49 20.48 3.84
CA THR A 356 -10.61 20.00 5.21
C THR A 356 -11.95 20.39 5.81
N GLU A 357 -12.71 19.39 6.27
CA GLU A 357 -13.90 19.57 7.09
C GLU A 357 -13.52 19.90 8.54
N ASP A 358 -14.44 20.42 9.35
CA ASP A 358 -14.17 20.81 10.73
C ASP A 358 -13.89 19.61 11.68
N HIS A 359 -14.17 18.39 11.23
CA HIS A 359 -13.87 17.16 11.97
C HIS A 359 -12.55 16.52 11.54
N TYR A 360 -11.75 16.05 12.50
CA TYR A 360 -10.47 15.39 12.22
C TYR A 360 -10.69 14.08 11.46
N ASN A 361 -10.15 14.01 10.24
CA ASN A 361 -10.11 12.81 9.42
C ASN A 361 -8.71 12.18 9.42
N PRO A 362 -8.59 10.89 9.83
CA PRO A 362 -7.30 10.21 9.87
C PRO A 362 -6.83 9.81 8.46
N TYR A 363 -5.57 10.09 8.17
CA TYR A 363 -4.87 9.66 6.97
C TYR A 363 -3.67 8.77 7.36
N PRO A 364 -3.11 7.96 6.43
CA PRO A 364 -1.97 7.12 6.74
C PRO A 364 -0.76 7.91 7.25
N PHE A 365 -0.03 7.31 8.19
CA PHE A 365 1.34 7.71 8.56
C PHE A 365 1.49 9.15 9.07
N GLN A 366 0.42 9.74 9.63
CA GLN A 366 0.42 11.11 10.17
C GLN A 366 1.42 11.31 11.34
N ARG A 367 1.87 10.24 12.02
CA ARG A 367 2.99 10.30 12.99
C ARG A 367 4.34 10.59 12.31
N PHE A 368 4.51 10.17 11.05
CA PHE A 368 5.76 10.28 10.30
C PHE A 368 5.77 11.47 9.33
N PHE A 369 4.64 11.75 8.66
CA PHE A 369 4.56 12.77 7.61
C PHE A 369 3.53 13.85 7.93
N LYS A 370 3.98 15.11 8.03
CA LYS A 370 3.10 16.28 8.14
C LYS A 370 2.50 16.62 6.78
N TYR A 371 1.19 16.55 6.64
CA TYR A 371 0.51 16.64 5.34
C TYR A 371 0.70 18.02 4.65
N ASN A 372 0.79 19.10 5.42
CA ASN A 372 1.09 20.45 4.91
C ASN A 372 2.53 20.62 4.36
N ASN A 373 3.40 19.62 4.47
CA ASN A 373 4.70 19.65 3.78
C ASN A 373 4.59 19.28 2.29
N PHE A 374 3.56 18.55 1.88
CA PHE A 374 3.44 17.98 0.52
C PHE A 374 2.03 18.11 -0.10
N SER A 375 1.09 18.73 0.60
CA SER A 375 -0.27 19.01 0.14
C SER A 375 -0.74 20.38 0.62
N VAL A 376 -1.70 20.99 -0.08
CA VAL A 376 -2.36 22.23 0.34
C VAL A 376 -3.61 21.88 1.11
N LEU A 377 -3.79 22.50 2.28
CA LEU A 377 -5.00 22.36 3.09
C LEU A 377 -5.84 23.64 2.96
N ILE A 378 -7.11 23.50 2.61
CA ILE A 378 -8.08 24.62 2.52
C ILE A 378 -9.34 24.20 3.27
N PRO A 379 -9.88 24.99 4.21
CA PRO A 379 -11.13 24.64 4.88
C PRO A 379 -12.29 24.58 3.86
N LEU A 380 -13.11 23.53 3.92
CA LEU A 380 -14.18 23.29 2.95
C LEU A 380 -15.19 24.45 2.90
N LYS A 381 -15.41 25.13 4.04
CA LYS A 381 -16.27 26.30 4.16
C LYS A 381 -15.81 27.49 3.29
N ASN A 382 -14.51 27.67 3.04
CA ASN A 382 -13.99 28.75 2.21
C ASN A 382 -14.57 28.68 0.80
N VAL A 383 -14.49 27.51 0.16
CA VAL A 383 -14.98 27.30 -1.23
C VAL A 383 -16.48 27.02 -1.31
N THR A 384 -17.15 26.81 -0.17
CA THR A 384 -18.59 26.51 -0.12
C THR A 384 -19.40 27.63 0.51
N SER A 385 -19.45 27.74 1.84
CA SER A 385 -20.23 28.76 2.55
C SER A 385 -19.75 30.19 2.25
N GLU A 386 -18.44 30.43 2.27
CA GLU A 386 -17.83 31.74 2.02
C GLU A 386 -17.67 32.06 0.51
N ASN A 387 -18.06 31.13 -0.35
CA ASN A 387 -18.09 31.26 -1.82
C ASN A 387 -16.76 31.69 -2.48
N GLN A 388 -15.62 31.45 -1.83
CA GLN A 388 -14.30 31.78 -2.36
C GLN A 388 -13.98 30.94 -3.60
N ASN A 389 -13.41 31.58 -4.63
CA ASN A 389 -12.99 30.92 -5.85
C ASN A 389 -11.67 30.15 -5.63
N ILE A 390 -11.65 28.85 -5.93
CA ILE A 390 -10.50 27.96 -5.68
C ILE A 390 -9.24 28.35 -6.47
N TYR A 391 -9.41 28.89 -7.69
CA TYR A 391 -8.30 29.42 -8.47
C TYR A 391 -7.70 30.66 -7.80
N THR A 392 -8.52 31.61 -7.36
CA THR A 392 -8.05 32.80 -6.63
C THR A 392 -7.30 32.44 -5.33
N ILE A 393 -7.66 31.34 -4.67
CA ILE A 393 -6.90 30.83 -3.51
C ILE A 393 -5.55 30.26 -3.96
N LEU A 394 -5.55 29.27 -4.86
CA LEU A 394 -4.33 28.55 -5.26
C LEU A 394 -3.35 29.41 -6.06
N ARG A 395 -3.82 30.42 -6.81
CA ARG A 395 -2.99 31.35 -7.57
C ARG A 395 -2.16 32.29 -6.69
N ARG A 396 -2.50 32.44 -5.40
CA ARG A 396 -1.70 33.16 -4.40
C ARG A 396 -0.47 32.37 -3.90
N ILE A 397 -0.40 31.06 -4.17
CA ILE A 397 0.74 30.23 -3.79
C ILE A 397 1.94 30.55 -4.69
N LYS A 398 3.06 30.97 -4.10
CA LYS A 398 4.28 31.36 -4.82
C LYS A 398 4.90 30.17 -5.55
N LYS A 399 5.56 30.41 -6.69
CA LYS A 399 6.25 29.36 -7.48
C LYS A 399 7.23 28.52 -6.65
N SER A 400 8.01 29.16 -5.77
CA SER A 400 8.95 28.48 -4.86
C SER A 400 8.26 27.56 -3.86
N GLU A 401 7.03 27.88 -3.43
CA GLU A 401 6.24 27.01 -2.55
C GLU A 401 5.65 25.82 -3.32
N ILE A 402 5.23 26.02 -4.57
CA ILE A 402 4.84 24.92 -5.49
C ILE A 402 6.04 23.98 -5.73
N GLU A 403 7.23 24.53 -5.94
CA GLU A 403 8.47 23.76 -6.11
C GLU A 403 8.86 22.99 -4.84
N ARG A 404 8.69 23.59 -3.65
CA ARG A 404 8.88 22.93 -2.33
C ARG A 404 7.88 21.79 -2.11
N LEU A 405 6.59 22.02 -2.36
CA LEU A 405 5.54 21.00 -2.25
C LEU A 405 5.82 19.83 -3.21
N HIS A 406 6.12 20.12 -4.48
CA HIS A 406 6.55 19.11 -5.45
C HIS A 406 7.82 18.36 -5.03
N HIS A 407 8.81 19.03 -4.41
CA HIS A 407 10.00 18.35 -3.86
C HIS A 407 9.61 17.37 -2.76
N ASN A 408 8.79 17.80 -1.79
CA ASN A 408 8.43 16.97 -0.65
C ASN A 408 7.56 15.76 -1.04
N ILE A 409 6.69 15.90 -2.06
CA ILE A 409 5.98 14.75 -2.65
C ILE A 409 6.99 13.71 -3.14
N ARG A 410 8.11 14.11 -3.77
CA ARG A 410 9.12 13.17 -4.27
C ARG A 410 9.77 12.33 -3.17
N GLN A 411 9.88 12.88 -1.95
CA GLN A 411 10.45 12.16 -0.80
C GLN A 411 9.45 11.17 -0.16
N VAL A 412 8.17 11.53 -0.08
CA VAL A 412 7.17 10.72 0.66
C VAL A 412 6.40 9.72 -0.21
N ALA A 413 6.21 9.98 -1.50
CA ALA A 413 5.24 9.26 -2.30
C ALA A 413 5.52 7.75 -2.43
N ARG A 414 6.77 7.29 -2.25
CA ARG A 414 7.10 5.85 -2.19
C ARG A 414 6.29 5.11 -1.12
N PHE A 415 6.02 5.77 0.00
CA PHE A 415 5.24 5.23 1.11
C PHE A 415 3.73 5.21 0.86
N TYR A 416 3.25 5.80 -0.24
CA TYR A 416 1.84 5.85 -0.60
C TYR A 416 1.46 4.92 -1.77
N GLN A 417 2.39 4.07 -2.23
CA GLN A 417 2.13 2.95 -3.14
C GLN A 417 2.36 1.60 -2.46
N TYR A 418 1.84 0.55 -3.09
CA TYR A 418 2.35 -0.81 -2.97
C TYR A 418 3.18 -1.10 -4.22
N SER A 419 4.47 -1.45 -4.09
CA SER A 419 5.38 -1.66 -5.22
C SER A 419 5.09 -2.99 -5.93
N PHE A 420 4.94 -2.96 -7.25
CA PHE A 420 4.75 -4.18 -8.04
C PHE A 420 6.00 -5.08 -8.00
N ILE A 421 5.80 -6.38 -7.77
CA ILE A 421 6.88 -7.37 -7.65
C ILE A 421 7.16 -7.97 -9.03
N GLU A 422 8.03 -7.32 -9.83
CA GLU A 422 8.52 -7.93 -11.08
C GLU A 422 9.65 -8.92 -10.75
N ARG A 423 9.55 -10.16 -11.25
CA ARG A 423 10.62 -11.19 -11.22
C ARG A 423 11.13 -11.57 -9.81
N GLY A 424 10.27 -11.50 -8.79
CA GLY A 424 10.59 -11.94 -7.44
C GLY A 424 11.55 -11.03 -6.65
N LYS A 425 12.00 -9.90 -7.22
CA LYS A 425 12.70 -8.87 -6.43
C LYS A 425 11.67 -8.13 -5.59
N PHE A 426 11.85 -8.13 -4.28
CA PHE A 426 10.95 -7.46 -3.34
C PHE A 426 11.51 -6.09 -2.98
N ASN A 427 10.69 -5.03 -3.15
CA ASN A 427 11.02 -3.71 -2.63
C ASN A 427 10.26 -3.49 -1.31
N GLU A 428 11.02 -3.19 -0.26
CA GLU A 428 10.54 -2.89 1.09
C GLU A 428 10.33 -1.39 1.33
N SER A 429 10.89 -0.52 0.47
CA SER A 429 10.77 0.94 0.58
C SER A 429 9.44 1.47 0.01
N ASP A 430 8.33 0.83 0.39
CA ASP A 430 6.97 1.22 0.02
C ASP A 430 6.07 1.36 1.26
N ALA A 431 4.74 1.39 1.09
CA ALA A 431 3.78 1.49 2.20
C ALA A 431 3.97 0.44 3.32
N LEU A 432 4.57 -0.73 3.06
CA LEU A 432 4.83 -1.71 4.12
C LEU A 432 5.75 -1.20 5.23
N HIS A 433 6.76 -0.38 4.91
CA HIS A 433 7.74 0.06 5.90
C HIS A 433 7.11 0.90 7.02
N PRO A 434 6.33 1.97 6.73
CA PRO A 434 5.60 2.67 7.77
C PRO A 434 4.41 1.88 8.32
N ILE A 435 3.80 0.94 7.59
CA ILE A 435 2.79 0.02 8.18
C ILE A 435 3.42 -0.81 9.30
N PHE A 436 4.58 -1.42 9.08
CA PHE A 436 5.27 -2.16 10.13
C PHE A 436 5.69 -1.23 11.28
N ALA A 437 6.11 0.00 11.01
CA ALA A 437 6.40 0.96 12.07
C ALA A 437 5.16 1.48 12.85
N GLU A 438 3.96 1.47 12.25
CA GLU A 438 2.69 1.67 12.97
C GLU A 438 2.41 0.49 13.91
N LEU A 439 2.51 -0.74 13.40
CA LEU A 439 2.28 -1.97 14.18
C LEU A 439 3.30 -2.12 15.31
N SER A 440 4.59 -1.90 15.03
CA SER A 440 5.68 -1.99 16.02
C SER A 440 5.61 -0.90 17.09
N TYR A 441 5.07 0.28 16.78
CA TYR A 441 4.78 1.31 17.78
C TYR A 441 3.62 0.87 18.71
N ILE A 442 2.57 0.24 18.17
CA ILE A 442 1.41 -0.22 18.94
C ILE A 442 1.75 -1.41 19.85
N TYR A 443 2.62 -2.32 19.39
CA TYR A 443 2.97 -3.55 20.09
C TYR A 443 4.37 -3.56 20.73
N ASN A 444 5.08 -2.43 20.72
CA ASN A 444 6.45 -2.26 21.25
C ASN A 444 7.46 -3.28 20.70
N LEU A 445 7.55 -3.41 19.38
CA LEU A 445 8.37 -4.42 18.69
C LEU A 445 9.67 -3.80 18.10
N ASN A 446 10.75 -4.59 18.04
CA ASN A 446 12.06 -4.14 17.52
C ASN A 446 12.06 -4.02 15.98
N TYR A 447 11.65 -2.86 15.47
CA TYR A 447 11.62 -2.53 14.05
C TYR A 447 12.24 -1.16 13.78
N SER A 448 13.30 -1.10 12.96
CA SER A 448 13.95 0.17 12.62
C SER A 448 13.02 1.05 11.79
N THR A 449 12.89 2.32 12.21
CA THR A 449 12.11 3.36 11.53
C THR A 449 13.00 4.36 10.78
N GLU A 450 14.31 4.14 10.73
CA GLU A 450 15.32 5.10 10.26
C GLU A 450 15.03 5.59 8.83
N PHE A 451 14.73 4.66 7.91
CA PHE A 451 14.48 4.96 6.49
C PHE A 451 13.10 5.61 6.22
N ILE A 452 12.23 5.72 7.22
CA ILE A 452 10.97 6.49 7.14
C ILE A 452 11.26 7.98 7.28
N SER A 453 12.33 8.36 8.00
CA SER A 453 12.70 9.75 8.17
C SER A 453 13.11 10.38 6.83
N ILE A 454 12.47 11.50 6.49
CA ILE A 454 12.98 12.40 5.45
C ILE A 454 14.19 13.09 6.06
N LYS A 455 15.38 12.93 5.46
CA LYS A 455 16.54 13.76 5.82
C LYS A 455 16.16 15.23 5.60
N ARG A 456 16.28 16.03 6.66
CA ARG A 456 15.90 17.46 6.67
C ARG A 456 16.83 18.31 5.83
#